data_AF-A0A7G1KX28-F1
#
_entry.id   AF-A0A7G1KX28-F1
#
_cell.length_a   1.000
_cell.length_b   1.000
_cell.length_c   1.000
_cell.angle_alpha   90.00
_cell.angle_beta   90.00
_cell.angle_gamma   90.00
#
_symmetry.space_group_name_H-M   'P 1'
#
loop_
_entity.id
_entity.type
_entity.pdbx_description
1 polymer ?
#
loop_
_entity_poly.entity_id
_entity_poly.type
_entity_poly.pdbx_seq_one_letter_code
_entity_poly.pdbx_strand_id
1 'polypeptide(L)'
;MNDHGGPAPELDQLIAALRVGGGHEPQLADQLVAAASEWRRPPRIQVTGRARAGKTTLLQALALMSAVETEPVDEPGRPDPVLDGDLVVYVVSASLQAADRRILAELPRDRTIVVLNKADAIGSQWAEAVATADQIAYGLGVPVLPLVSALAVRTRAGTPSDDDLRTLRRHAANADPNFTLSPELFTAPTAGPDVAERTEVLARWGLYGVSCALTALRYEPDLGPRELLQLLHAVSGIDPVHDLLHRRYEQIGARRGGAFLDELARLAARSVPGLSASAGRGRDLIEDYLAGDEALWLGLQAGLACPDVRHLATGYPAPQPADADDALARAQRWRAVVASDMPAPARRAAIRVHNGYVRIWERMSSAGL
;
A
#
# COMPACT_ATOMS: atom_id res chain seq x y z
N MET A 1 -12.86 0.52 -13.53
CA MET A 1 -13.97 -0.03 -14.33
C MET A 1 -15.24 0.41 -13.63
N ASN A 2 -15.68 1.64 -13.89
CA ASN A 2 -16.89 2.23 -13.29
C ASN A 2 -17.78 2.63 -14.46
N ASP A 3 -18.71 1.75 -14.82
CA ASP A 3 -19.69 2.02 -15.86
C ASP A 3 -21.01 1.38 -15.46
N HIS A 4 -21.71 2.00 -14.51
CA HIS A 4 -23.09 1.68 -14.16
C HIS A 4 -23.83 2.98 -13.87
N GLY A 5 -24.83 3.29 -14.69
CA GLY A 5 -25.88 4.28 -14.44
C GLY A 5 -26.80 3.88 -13.29
N GLY A 6 -26.23 3.70 -12.10
CA GLY A 6 -26.96 3.63 -10.83
C GLY A 6 -27.28 5.04 -10.32
N PRO A 7 -28.15 5.16 -9.29
CA PRO A 7 -28.36 6.44 -8.60
C PRO A 7 -27.01 7.00 -8.14
N ALA A 8 -26.85 8.33 -8.20
CA ALA A 8 -25.65 9.00 -7.71
C ALA A 8 -25.35 8.54 -6.26
N PRO A 9 -24.07 8.37 -5.87
CA PRO A 9 -23.73 7.95 -4.51
C PRO A 9 -24.40 8.88 -3.48
N GLU A 10 -24.83 8.33 -2.34
CA GLU A 10 -25.67 9.00 -1.32
C GLU A 10 -25.10 10.37 -0.92
N LEU A 11 -23.77 10.48 -0.84
CA LEU A 11 -23.08 11.74 -0.55
C LEU A 11 -23.32 12.82 -1.62
N ASP A 12 -23.29 12.47 -2.89
CA ASP A 12 -23.49 13.43 -3.97
C ASP A 12 -24.97 13.90 -4.00
N GLN A 13 -25.91 13.01 -3.60
CA GLN A 13 -27.32 13.37 -3.39
C GLN A 13 -27.49 14.33 -2.20
N LEU A 14 -26.81 14.09 -1.08
CA LEU A 14 -26.79 14.98 0.07
C LEU A 14 -26.30 16.38 -0.33
N ILE A 15 -25.18 16.46 -1.04
CA ILE A 15 -24.61 17.73 -1.51
C ILE A 15 -25.60 18.46 -2.43
N ALA A 16 -26.25 17.75 -3.35
CA ALA A 16 -27.27 18.33 -4.23
C ALA A 16 -28.50 18.83 -3.45
N ALA A 17 -28.97 18.07 -2.46
CA ALA A 17 -30.13 18.42 -1.64
C ALA A 17 -29.89 19.68 -0.79
N LEU A 18 -28.66 19.87 -0.29
CA LEU A 18 -28.27 21.08 0.44
C LEU A 18 -28.07 22.29 -0.47
N ARG A 19 -27.65 22.08 -1.73
CA ARG A 19 -27.45 23.17 -2.70
C ARG A 19 -28.74 23.71 -3.30
N VAL A 20 -29.65 22.84 -3.72
CA VAL A 20 -30.82 23.23 -4.54
C VAL A 20 -32.14 22.69 -3.97
N GLY A 21 -32.08 21.76 -3.00
CA GLY A 21 -33.25 21.11 -2.43
C GLY A 21 -33.88 21.85 -1.25
N GLY A 22 -34.83 21.19 -0.59
CA GLY A 22 -35.66 21.78 0.47
C GLY A 22 -34.91 22.18 1.75
N GLY A 23 -33.63 21.81 1.89
CA GLY A 23 -32.72 22.22 2.97
C GLY A 23 -31.63 23.17 2.46
N HIS A 24 -32.01 24.17 1.66
CA HIS A 24 -31.11 25.10 0.98
C HIS A 24 -30.17 25.84 1.96
N GLU A 25 -28.99 25.28 2.15
CA GLU A 25 -27.91 25.79 3.01
C GLU A 25 -26.60 25.72 2.21
N PRO A 26 -26.36 26.64 1.24
CA PRO A 26 -25.23 26.56 0.32
C PRO A 26 -23.87 26.60 1.04
N GLN A 27 -23.77 27.33 2.16
CA GLN A 27 -22.55 27.36 2.97
C GLN A 27 -22.21 25.98 3.57
N LEU A 28 -23.23 25.26 4.06
CA LEU A 28 -23.07 23.91 4.59
C LEU A 28 -22.68 22.94 3.48
N ALA A 29 -23.30 23.08 2.29
CA ALA A 29 -22.94 22.28 1.12
C ALA A 29 -21.48 22.52 0.69
N ASP A 30 -20.99 23.76 0.72
CA ASP A 30 -19.61 24.08 0.37
C ASP A 30 -18.60 23.51 1.40
N GLN A 31 -18.96 23.54 2.69
CA GLN A 31 -18.18 22.88 3.75
C GLN A 31 -18.12 21.36 3.54
N LEU A 32 -19.24 20.73 3.17
CA LEU A 32 -19.32 19.32 2.80
C LEU A 32 -18.45 18.98 1.58
N VAL A 33 -18.50 19.80 0.54
CA VAL A 33 -17.67 19.61 -0.66
C VAL A 33 -16.19 19.73 -0.33
N ALA A 34 -15.81 20.69 0.52
CA ALA A 34 -14.43 20.82 0.99
C ALA A 34 -13.98 19.59 1.79
N ALA A 35 -14.80 19.10 2.72
CA ALA A 35 -14.53 17.90 3.51
C ALA A 35 -14.42 16.64 2.62
N ALA A 36 -15.33 16.48 1.65
CA ALA A 36 -15.31 15.37 0.71
C ALA A 36 -14.08 15.42 -0.22
N SER A 37 -13.66 16.62 -0.64
CA SER A 37 -12.46 16.80 -1.47
C SER A 37 -11.20 16.42 -0.71
N GLU A 38 -11.11 16.81 0.57
CA GLU A 38 -10.00 16.43 1.46
C GLU A 38 -9.95 14.91 1.71
N TRP A 39 -11.10 14.26 1.84
CA TRP A 39 -11.18 12.80 1.95
C TRP A 39 -10.74 12.09 0.66
N ARG A 40 -11.25 12.54 -0.49
CA ARG A 40 -11.04 11.92 -1.82
C ARG A 40 -9.67 12.23 -2.42
N ARG A 41 -8.87 13.14 -1.83
CA ARG A 41 -7.54 13.49 -2.36
C ARG A 41 -6.63 12.25 -2.42
N PRO A 42 -5.87 12.05 -3.50
CA PRO A 42 -4.89 10.96 -3.56
C PRO A 42 -3.86 11.05 -2.40
N PRO A 43 -3.53 9.94 -1.72
CA PRO A 43 -2.43 9.89 -0.77
C PRO A 43 -1.09 10.33 -1.39
N ARG A 44 -0.40 11.23 -0.69
CA ARG A 44 0.97 11.67 -0.99
C ARG A 44 1.95 10.64 -0.47
N ILE A 45 2.70 10.02 -1.35
CA ILE A 45 3.73 9.05 -1.00
C ILE A 45 5.10 9.74 -1.10
N GLN A 46 5.92 9.63 -0.05
CA GLN A 46 7.30 10.11 -0.06
C GLN A 46 8.25 8.92 -0.07
N VAL A 47 9.22 8.93 -0.98
CA VAL A 47 10.31 7.96 -1.02
C VAL A 47 11.58 8.63 -0.56
N THR A 48 12.11 8.17 0.56
CA THR A 48 13.26 8.77 1.23
C THR A 48 14.30 7.72 1.61
N GLY A 49 15.44 8.16 2.13
CA GLY A 49 16.59 7.33 2.46
C GLY A 49 17.90 7.98 2.02
N ARG A 50 19.00 7.30 2.33
CA ARG A 50 20.35 7.80 2.08
C ARG A 50 20.67 8.04 0.60
N ALA A 51 21.72 8.80 0.36
CA ALA A 51 22.28 8.99 -0.96
C ALA A 51 22.63 7.61 -1.56
N ARG A 52 22.30 7.40 -2.83
CA ARG A 52 22.56 6.15 -3.57
C ARG A 52 21.89 4.88 -3.00
N ALA A 53 20.89 5.01 -2.12
CA ALA A 53 20.07 3.88 -1.66
C ALA A 53 19.19 3.27 -2.78
N GLY A 54 19.08 3.93 -3.94
CA GLY A 54 18.29 3.47 -5.08
C GLY A 54 16.83 3.94 -5.05
N LYS A 55 16.57 5.11 -4.43
CA LYS A 55 15.23 5.73 -4.34
C LYS A 55 14.58 5.94 -5.72
N THR A 56 15.31 6.54 -6.67
CA THR A 56 14.82 6.76 -8.03
C THR A 56 14.47 5.45 -8.74
N THR A 57 15.30 4.43 -8.61
CA THR A 57 15.05 3.11 -9.21
C THR A 57 13.84 2.42 -8.57
N LEU A 58 13.65 2.57 -7.26
CA LEU A 58 12.46 2.08 -6.57
C LEU A 58 11.19 2.77 -7.08
N LEU A 59 11.20 4.08 -7.26
CA LEU A 59 10.07 4.83 -7.83
C LEU A 59 9.71 4.34 -9.23
N GLN A 60 10.71 4.11 -10.07
CA GLN A 60 10.51 3.55 -11.41
C GLN A 60 9.92 2.14 -11.36
N ALA A 61 10.39 1.29 -10.43
CA ALA A 61 9.88 -0.06 -10.24
C ALA A 61 8.40 -0.05 -9.84
N LEU A 62 8.04 0.77 -8.86
CA LEU A 62 6.69 0.79 -8.29
C LEU A 62 5.65 1.53 -9.14
N ALA A 63 6.06 2.29 -10.16
CA ALA A 63 5.16 3.01 -11.05
C ALA A 63 4.20 4.00 -10.36
N LEU A 64 4.54 4.49 -9.16
CA LEU A 64 3.63 5.27 -8.34
C LEU A 64 3.53 6.71 -8.86
N MET A 65 2.40 7.05 -9.49
CA MET A 65 2.15 8.38 -10.05
C MET A 65 2.12 9.51 -9.00
N SER A 66 1.78 9.20 -7.73
CA SER A 66 1.70 10.18 -6.64
C SER A 66 2.92 10.20 -5.72
N ALA A 67 3.95 9.40 -6.02
CA ALA A 67 5.13 9.30 -5.17
C ALA A 67 6.20 10.33 -5.56
N VAL A 68 6.78 10.96 -4.55
CA VAL A 68 7.82 11.98 -4.71
C VAL A 68 9.10 11.53 -4.02
N GLU A 69 10.23 11.61 -4.73
CA GLU A 69 11.55 11.41 -4.11
C GLU A 69 11.92 12.62 -3.27
N THR A 70 12.38 12.40 -2.04
CA THR A 70 12.95 13.47 -1.20
C THR A 70 14.45 13.56 -1.36
N GLU A 71 15.01 14.69 -0.90
CA GLU A 71 16.45 14.81 -0.68
C GLU A 71 17.00 13.69 0.24
N PRO A 72 18.28 13.32 0.12
CA PRO A 72 18.91 12.34 1.01
C PRO A 72 18.93 12.78 2.48
N VAL A 73 18.84 11.82 3.40
CA VAL A 73 18.88 12.07 4.86
C VAL A 73 20.29 12.16 5.45
N ASP A 74 21.32 11.90 4.63
CA ASP A 74 22.72 11.81 5.05
C ASP A 74 23.61 12.83 4.34
N GLU A 75 23.03 13.85 3.70
CA GLU A 75 23.78 14.91 3.04
C GLU A 75 24.38 15.89 4.07
N PRO A 76 25.72 15.97 4.20
CA PRO A 76 26.34 16.84 5.20
C PRO A 76 26.02 18.31 4.98
N GLY A 77 25.69 19.02 6.07
CA GLY A 77 25.40 20.46 6.01
C GLY A 77 24.02 20.82 5.46
N ARG A 78 23.19 19.83 5.11
CA ARG A 78 21.78 20.03 4.77
C ARG A 78 20.87 19.53 5.88
N PRO A 79 19.72 20.20 6.12
CA PRO A 79 18.71 19.67 7.03
C PRO A 79 18.08 18.41 6.45
N ASP A 80 17.58 17.54 7.32
CA ASP A 80 16.82 16.38 6.89
C ASP A 80 15.56 16.79 6.11
N PRO A 81 15.11 15.99 5.15
CA PRO A 81 13.87 16.25 4.43
C PRO A 81 12.67 16.24 5.38
N VAL A 82 11.68 17.10 5.11
CA VAL A 82 10.39 17.07 5.82
C VAL A 82 9.58 15.88 5.34
N LEU A 83 9.30 14.94 6.25
CA LEU A 83 8.59 13.69 5.98
C LEU A 83 7.13 13.77 6.48
N ASP A 84 6.34 14.60 5.81
CA ASP A 84 4.92 14.90 6.10
C ASP A 84 3.92 14.10 5.23
N GLY A 85 4.41 13.21 4.37
CA GLY A 85 3.59 12.39 3.49
C GLY A 85 2.59 11.51 4.24
N ASP A 86 1.52 11.13 3.54
CA ASP A 86 0.54 10.18 4.06
C ASP A 86 1.13 8.78 4.20
N LEU A 87 2.12 8.47 3.36
CA LEU A 87 2.92 7.25 3.39
C LEU A 87 4.38 7.59 3.13
N VAL A 88 5.28 7.03 3.94
CA VAL A 88 6.72 7.18 3.78
C VAL A 88 7.33 5.81 3.48
N VAL A 89 7.96 5.69 2.31
CA VAL A 89 8.77 4.53 1.94
C VAL A 89 10.23 4.87 2.18
N TYR A 90 10.82 4.25 3.19
CA TYR A 90 12.19 4.47 3.59
C TYR A 90 13.09 3.40 2.97
N VAL A 91 14.05 3.82 2.14
CA VAL A 91 14.94 2.93 1.40
C VAL A 91 16.28 2.79 2.12
N VAL A 92 16.62 1.57 2.50
CA VAL A 92 17.93 1.18 3.02
C VAL A 92 18.59 0.22 2.03
N SER A 93 19.90 0.28 1.87
CA SER A 93 20.63 -0.59 0.92
C SER A 93 21.63 -1.55 1.58
N ALA A 94 21.68 -1.54 2.92
CA ALA A 94 22.60 -2.31 3.75
C ALA A 94 22.13 -2.17 5.21
N SER A 95 23.01 -2.50 6.17
CA SER A 95 22.78 -2.27 7.59
C SER A 95 22.39 -0.83 7.91
N LEU A 96 21.50 -0.65 8.88
CA LEU A 96 21.08 0.67 9.37
C LEU A 96 22.24 1.48 9.95
N GLN A 97 22.43 2.69 9.44
CA GLN A 97 23.34 3.70 9.99
C GLN A 97 22.65 4.57 11.05
N ALA A 98 23.43 5.41 11.74
CA ALA A 98 22.91 6.33 12.76
C ALA A 98 21.85 7.29 12.19
N ALA A 99 22.06 7.80 10.97
CA ALA A 99 21.07 8.65 10.28
C ALA A 99 19.75 7.91 10.02
N ASP A 100 19.83 6.65 9.58
CA ASP A 100 18.64 5.82 9.33
C ASP A 100 17.82 5.65 10.61
N ARG A 101 18.49 5.27 11.71
CA ARG A 101 17.83 5.05 13.01
C ARG A 101 17.18 6.31 13.56
N ARG A 102 17.84 7.46 13.44
CA ARG A 102 17.34 8.75 13.91
C ARG A 102 16.04 9.11 13.19
N ILE A 103 16.02 9.07 11.87
CA ILE A 103 14.82 9.37 11.09
C ILE A 103 13.70 8.37 11.36
N LEU A 104 14.01 7.07 11.32
CA LEU A 104 13.00 6.02 11.52
C LEU A 104 12.40 6.02 12.94
N ALA A 105 13.12 6.51 13.95
CA ALA A 105 12.60 6.64 15.31
C ALA A 105 11.52 7.73 15.44
N GLU A 106 11.57 8.76 14.59
CA GLU A 106 10.62 9.88 14.60
C GLU A 106 9.39 9.62 13.71
N LEU A 107 9.47 8.64 12.81
CA LEU A 107 8.40 8.34 11.87
C LEU A 107 7.28 7.47 12.50
N PRO A 108 6.00 7.82 12.30
CA PRO A 108 4.88 6.99 12.71
C PRO A 108 4.86 5.63 11.99
N ARG A 109 4.92 4.55 12.78
CA ARG A 109 5.00 3.16 12.30
C ARG A 109 3.84 2.72 11.40
N ASP A 110 2.68 3.34 11.56
CA ASP A 110 1.48 3.03 10.81
C ASP A 110 1.51 3.58 9.37
N ARG A 111 2.35 4.59 9.10
CA ARG A 111 2.56 5.21 7.77
C ARG A 111 3.96 4.96 7.18
N THR A 112 4.77 4.11 7.80
CA THR A 112 6.13 3.84 7.33
C THR A 112 6.25 2.42 6.79
N ILE A 113 6.87 2.31 5.61
CA ILE A 113 7.31 1.05 5.00
C ILE A 113 8.81 1.16 4.82
N VAL A 114 9.56 0.13 5.21
CA VAL A 114 11.01 0.08 4.99
C VAL A 114 11.30 -0.93 3.89
N VAL A 115 12.12 -0.54 2.92
CA VAL A 115 12.56 -1.41 1.83
C VAL A 115 14.07 -1.58 1.92
N LEU A 116 14.50 -2.83 2.05
CA LEU A 116 15.91 -3.23 1.93
C LEU A 116 16.23 -3.44 0.45
N ASN A 117 16.55 -2.34 -0.23
CA ASN A 117 16.90 -2.35 -1.64
C ASN A 117 18.32 -2.88 -1.87
N LYS A 118 18.62 -3.26 -3.12
CA LYS A 118 19.88 -3.91 -3.50
C LYS A 118 20.12 -5.19 -2.71
N ALA A 119 19.05 -5.95 -2.49
CA ALA A 119 19.10 -7.24 -1.79
C ALA A 119 20.06 -8.24 -2.47
N ASP A 120 20.32 -8.08 -3.77
CA ASP A 120 21.31 -8.83 -4.54
C ASP A 120 22.76 -8.60 -4.09
N ALA A 121 23.03 -7.50 -3.38
CA ALA A 121 24.34 -7.21 -2.80
C ALA A 121 24.49 -7.70 -1.36
N ILE A 122 23.45 -8.33 -0.79
CA ILE A 122 23.44 -8.79 0.60
C ILE A 122 23.73 -10.28 0.61
N GLY A 123 24.96 -10.60 1.00
CA GLY A 123 25.36 -11.99 1.12
C GLY A 123 25.45 -12.71 -0.22
N SER A 124 25.39 -14.03 -0.18
CA SER A 124 25.53 -14.90 -1.37
C SER A 124 24.21 -15.50 -1.84
N GLN A 125 23.15 -15.44 -1.01
CA GLN A 125 21.86 -16.06 -1.26
C GLN A 125 20.72 -15.14 -0.85
N TRP A 126 19.58 -15.23 -1.54
CA TRP A 126 18.36 -14.48 -1.22
C TRP A 126 17.90 -14.66 0.25
N ALA A 127 18.10 -15.86 0.82
CA ALA A 127 17.77 -16.15 2.21
C ALA A 127 18.53 -15.25 3.21
N GLU A 128 19.76 -14.84 2.89
CA GLU A 128 20.55 -13.93 3.74
C GLU A 128 20.01 -12.50 3.68
N ALA A 129 19.53 -12.06 2.50
CA ALA A 129 18.85 -10.78 2.36
C ALA A 129 17.52 -10.74 3.13
N VAL A 130 16.75 -11.85 3.10
CA VAL A 130 15.52 -12.01 3.90
C VAL A 130 15.85 -11.97 5.40
N ALA A 131 16.85 -12.74 5.86
CA ALA A 131 17.26 -12.75 7.26
C ALA A 131 17.73 -11.36 7.74
N THR A 132 18.44 -10.63 6.88
CA THR A 132 18.86 -9.24 7.15
C THR A 132 17.65 -8.32 7.27
N ALA A 133 16.66 -8.44 6.36
CA ALA A 133 15.42 -7.68 6.45
C ALA A 133 14.67 -7.97 7.75
N ASP A 134 14.53 -9.24 8.14
CA ASP A 134 13.89 -9.66 9.38
C ASP A 134 14.59 -9.10 10.62
N GLN A 135 15.92 -9.11 10.65
CA GLN A 135 16.70 -8.55 11.75
C GLN A 135 16.46 -7.03 11.88
N ILE A 136 16.44 -6.31 10.76
CA ILE A 136 16.15 -4.87 10.73
C ILE A 136 14.69 -4.65 11.18
N ALA A 137 13.74 -5.45 10.70
CA ALA A 137 12.33 -5.33 11.03
C ALA A 137 12.09 -5.52 12.53
N TYR A 138 12.73 -6.53 13.13
CA TYR A 138 12.70 -6.77 14.57
C TYR A 138 13.23 -5.57 15.37
N GLY A 139 14.36 -5.00 14.94
CA GLY A 139 14.96 -3.83 15.60
C GLY A 139 14.12 -2.55 15.51
N LEU A 140 13.36 -2.37 14.43
CA LEU A 140 12.55 -1.16 14.21
C LEU A 140 11.09 -1.31 14.67
N GLY A 141 10.57 -2.53 14.77
CA GLY A 141 9.16 -2.80 15.00
C GLY A 141 8.25 -2.40 13.83
N VAL A 142 8.81 -2.38 12.60
CA VAL A 142 8.07 -2.15 11.35
C VAL A 142 8.49 -3.18 10.30
N PRO A 143 7.61 -3.54 9.34
CA PRO A 143 7.98 -4.44 8.26
C PRO A 143 9.13 -3.89 7.41
N VAL A 144 10.11 -4.74 7.11
CA VAL A 144 11.21 -4.46 6.17
C VAL A 144 11.16 -5.51 5.09
N LEU A 145 11.13 -5.09 3.82
CA LEU A 145 11.00 -6.01 2.69
C LEU A 145 12.25 -5.96 1.80
N PRO A 146 12.91 -7.09 1.52
CA PRO A 146 14.04 -7.14 0.60
C PRO A 146 13.57 -6.93 -0.84
N LEU A 147 14.35 -6.16 -1.61
CA LEU A 147 14.02 -5.81 -2.98
C LEU A 147 15.28 -5.64 -3.84
N VAL A 148 15.21 -6.05 -5.10
CA VAL A 148 16.15 -5.68 -6.15
C VAL A 148 15.44 -4.77 -7.15
N SER A 149 15.36 -3.47 -6.84
CA SER A 149 14.56 -2.52 -7.64
C SER A 149 14.99 -2.47 -9.10
N ALA A 150 16.29 -2.66 -9.38
CA ALA A 150 16.82 -2.67 -10.74
C ALA A 150 16.27 -3.84 -11.56
N LEU A 151 16.14 -5.04 -10.98
CA LEU A 151 15.52 -6.18 -11.65
C LEU A 151 14.01 -5.95 -11.83
N ALA A 152 13.33 -5.41 -10.80
CA ALA A 152 11.91 -5.10 -10.89
C ALA A 152 11.60 -4.14 -12.06
N VAL A 153 12.38 -3.06 -12.24
CA VAL A 153 12.27 -2.15 -13.40
C VAL A 153 12.37 -2.91 -14.73
N ARG A 154 13.34 -3.83 -14.84
CA ARG A 154 13.58 -4.59 -16.07
C ARG A 154 12.46 -5.56 -16.41
N THR A 155 11.93 -6.27 -15.40
CA THR A 155 10.78 -7.17 -15.59
C THR A 155 9.50 -6.43 -16.00
N ARG A 156 9.41 -5.14 -15.67
CA ARG A 156 8.31 -4.28 -16.15
C ARG A 156 8.55 -3.74 -17.56
N ALA A 157 9.81 -3.58 -17.98
CA ALA A 157 10.16 -3.01 -19.28
C ALA A 157 9.95 -3.98 -20.45
N GLY A 158 9.95 -5.29 -20.21
CA GLY A 158 9.68 -6.28 -21.26
C GLY A 158 9.86 -7.72 -20.80
N THR A 159 9.67 -8.65 -21.74
CA THR A 159 9.95 -10.09 -21.59
C THR A 159 11.34 -10.43 -22.11
N PRO A 160 12.04 -11.43 -21.54
CA PRO A 160 13.23 -12.03 -22.17
C PRO A 160 12.96 -12.39 -23.62
N SER A 161 13.88 -12.09 -24.54
CA SER A 161 13.72 -12.49 -25.95
C SER A 161 14.15 -13.94 -26.16
N ASP A 162 13.82 -14.52 -27.32
CA ASP A 162 14.34 -15.84 -27.71
C ASP A 162 15.87 -15.83 -27.86
N ASP A 163 16.47 -14.70 -28.26
CA ASP A 163 17.93 -14.52 -28.29
C ASP A 163 18.54 -14.53 -26.87
N ASP A 164 17.86 -13.89 -25.90
CA ASP A 164 18.28 -13.93 -24.50
C ASP A 164 18.30 -15.38 -24.00
N LEU A 165 17.20 -16.10 -24.21
CA LEU A 165 17.08 -17.51 -23.82
C LEU A 165 18.10 -18.40 -24.51
N ARG A 166 18.33 -18.23 -25.81
CA ARG A 166 19.38 -18.98 -26.52
C ARG A 166 20.74 -18.76 -25.88
N THR A 167 21.07 -17.51 -25.56
CA THR A 167 22.34 -17.16 -24.92
C THR A 167 22.43 -17.76 -23.52
N LEU A 168 21.40 -17.60 -22.69
CA LEU A 168 21.37 -18.16 -21.34
C LEU A 168 21.44 -19.69 -21.33
N ARG A 169 20.71 -20.37 -22.23
CA ARG A 169 20.73 -21.85 -22.34
C ARG A 169 22.11 -22.39 -22.72
N ARG A 170 22.88 -21.70 -23.58
CA ARG A 170 24.27 -22.08 -23.89
C ARG A 170 25.15 -22.16 -22.64
N HIS A 171 24.83 -21.36 -21.61
CA HIS A 171 25.62 -21.25 -20.38
C HIS A 171 24.95 -21.86 -19.14
N ALA A 172 23.73 -22.37 -19.22
CA ALA A 172 22.99 -22.89 -18.07
C ALA A 172 23.70 -24.09 -17.39
N ALA A 173 24.41 -24.89 -18.19
CA ALA A 173 25.22 -26.03 -17.72
C ALA A 173 26.56 -25.61 -17.09
N ASN A 174 26.94 -24.32 -17.13
CA ASN A 174 28.18 -23.84 -16.53
C ASN A 174 28.07 -23.87 -14.99
N ALA A 175 28.70 -24.89 -14.38
CA ALA A 175 28.68 -25.10 -12.94
C ALA A 175 29.67 -24.20 -12.17
N ASP A 176 30.53 -23.43 -12.84
CA ASP A 176 31.49 -22.55 -12.18
C ASP A 176 30.77 -21.38 -11.47
N PRO A 177 30.79 -21.31 -10.14
CA PRO A 177 30.16 -20.22 -9.39
C PRO A 177 30.75 -18.85 -9.78
N ASN A 178 32.02 -18.81 -10.21
CA ASN A 178 32.69 -17.58 -10.61
C ASN A 178 32.07 -16.91 -11.83
N PHE A 179 31.37 -17.69 -12.66
CA PHE A 179 30.79 -17.23 -13.91
C PHE A 179 29.80 -16.07 -13.74
N THR A 180 29.09 -16.00 -12.61
CA THR A 180 28.15 -14.91 -12.31
C THR A 180 28.54 -14.07 -11.09
N LEU A 181 29.80 -14.12 -10.65
CA LEU A 181 30.27 -13.32 -9.52
C LEU A 181 30.40 -11.83 -9.85
N SER A 182 30.74 -11.50 -11.11
CA SER A 182 30.83 -10.10 -11.56
C SER A 182 30.38 -9.94 -13.02
N PRO A 183 29.98 -8.73 -13.43
CA PRO A 183 29.66 -8.43 -14.83
C PRO A 183 30.82 -8.73 -15.80
N GLU A 184 32.05 -8.46 -15.37
CA GLU A 184 33.28 -8.66 -16.15
C GLU A 184 33.57 -10.14 -16.35
N LEU A 185 33.37 -10.97 -15.32
CA LEU A 185 33.54 -12.42 -15.43
C LEU A 185 32.48 -13.03 -16.34
N PHE A 186 31.23 -12.59 -16.21
CA PHE A 186 30.13 -13.05 -17.08
C PHE A 186 30.33 -12.66 -18.54
N THR A 187 31.06 -11.58 -18.85
CA THR A 187 31.30 -11.11 -20.23
C THR A 187 32.72 -11.40 -20.73
N ALA A 188 33.56 -12.06 -19.93
CA ALA A 188 34.94 -12.34 -20.33
C ALA A 188 35.00 -13.24 -21.57
N PRO A 189 35.93 -12.99 -22.52
CA PRO A 189 36.15 -13.86 -23.69
C PRO A 189 36.51 -15.30 -23.31
N THR A 190 37.10 -15.49 -22.12
CA THR A 190 37.45 -16.82 -21.58
C THR A 190 36.23 -17.69 -21.26
N ALA A 191 35.06 -17.08 -21.07
CA ALA A 191 33.82 -17.80 -20.80
C ALA A 191 33.08 -18.25 -22.08
N GLY A 192 33.50 -17.78 -23.27
CA GLY A 192 32.90 -18.19 -24.55
C GLY A 192 33.01 -17.13 -25.66
N PRO A 193 32.77 -17.52 -26.92
CA PRO A 193 32.87 -16.61 -28.06
C PRO A 193 31.73 -15.58 -28.16
N ASP A 194 30.61 -15.79 -27.46
CA ASP A 194 29.38 -14.99 -27.50
C ASP A 194 29.41 -13.78 -26.55
N VAL A 195 30.53 -13.07 -26.50
CA VAL A 195 30.74 -11.92 -25.62
C VAL A 195 29.70 -10.81 -25.88
N ALA A 196 29.36 -10.56 -27.13
CA ALA A 196 28.41 -9.51 -27.51
C ALA A 196 27.02 -9.84 -26.97
N GLU A 197 26.52 -11.06 -27.21
CA GLU A 197 25.20 -11.49 -26.76
C GLU A 197 25.12 -11.53 -25.23
N ARG A 198 26.16 -12.02 -24.54
CA ARG A 198 26.23 -11.97 -23.07
C ARG A 198 26.20 -10.53 -22.54
N THR A 199 26.88 -9.60 -23.21
CA THR A 199 26.86 -8.18 -22.84
C THR A 199 25.46 -7.58 -22.99
N GLU A 200 24.73 -7.92 -24.06
CA GLU A 200 23.36 -7.47 -24.27
C GLU A 200 22.38 -8.04 -23.23
N VAL A 201 22.47 -9.33 -22.95
CA VAL A 201 21.67 -10.00 -21.90
C VAL A 201 21.93 -9.33 -20.54
N LEU A 202 23.20 -9.10 -20.21
CA LEU A 202 23.61 -8.45 -18.96
C LEU A 202 23.10 -7.00 -18.88
N ALA A 203 23.14 -6.24 -19.97
CA ALA A 203 22.61 -4.89 -20.01
C ALA A 203 21.09 -4.88 -19.75
N ARG A 204 20.35 -5.82 -20.37
CA ARG A 204 18.89 -5.94 -20.23
C ARG A 204 18.44 -6.45 -18.87
N TRP A 205 19.11 -7.45 -18.30
CA TRP A 205 18.62 -8.18 -17.12
C TRP A 205 19.47 -7.97 -15.86
N GLY A 206 20.72 -7.54 -16.03
CA GLY A 206 21.70 -7.39 -14.95
C GLY A 206 22.21 -8.72 -14.43
N LEU A 207 23.29 -8.64 -13.66
CA LEU A 207 23.97 -9.84 -13.18
C LEU A 207 23.08 -10.70 -12.29
N TYR A 208 22.34 -10.10 -11.36
CA TYR A 208 21.42 -10.84 -10.49
C TYR A 208 20.33 -11.56 -11.29
N GLY A 209 19.68 -10.86 -12.23
CA GLY A 209 18.67 -11.47 -13.11
C GLY A 209 19.24 -12.60 -13.96
N VAL A 210 20.45 -12.41 -14.51
CA VAL A 210 21.17 -13.46 -15.25
C VAL A 210 21.47 -14.67 -14.36
N SER A 211 21.96 -14.47 -13.14
CA SER A 211 22.28 -15.55 -12.21
C SER A 211 21.03 -16.36 -11.84
N CYS A 212 19.91 -15.68 -11.55
CA CYS A 212 18.62 -16.33 -11.32
C CYS A 212 18.14 -17.10 -12.56
N ALA A 213 18.25 -16.52 -13.75
CA ALA A 213 17.82 -17.16 -15.00
C ALA A 213 18.64 -18.42 -15.32
N LEU A 214 19.96 -18.37 -15.16
CA LEU A 214 20.84 -19.53 -15.37
C LEU A 214 20.55 -20.64 -14.36
N THR A 215 20.28 -20.27 -13.11
CA THR A 215 19.87 -21.23 -12.07
C THR A 215 18.56 -21.90 -12.46
N ALA A 216 17.54 -21.12 -12.87
CA ALA A 216 16.25 -21.65 -13.29
C ALA A 216 16.37 -22.60 -14.49
N LEU A 217 17.10 -22.20 -15.54
CA LEU A 217 17.31 -23.00 -16.74
C LEU A 217 18.14 -24.27 -16.50
N ARG A 218 18.90 -24.33 -15.41
CA ARG A 218 19.60 -25.56 -15.01
C ARG A 218 18.64 -26.62 -14.50
N TYR A 219 17.57 -26.22 -13.80
CA TYR A 219 16.54 -27.13 -13.30
C TYR A 219 15.46 -27.40 -14.33
N GLU A 220 15.07 -26.38 -15.11
CA GLU A 220 14.03 -26.45 -16.13
C GLU A 220 14.53 -25.84 -17.46
N PRO A 221 15.25 -26.62 -18.30
CA PRO A 221 15.89 -26.11 -19.52
C PRO A 221 14.94 -25.53 -20.56
N ASP A 222 13.70 -26.02 -20.57
CA ASP A 222 12.67 -25.69 -21.54
C ASP A 222 11.80 -24.49 -21.12
N LEU A 223 12.14 -23.79 -20.02
CA LEU A 223 11.44 -22.57 -19.59
C LEU A 223 11.31 -21.57 -20.73
N GLY A 224 10.07 -21.14 -20.99
CA GLY A 224 9.77 -20.13 -21.99
C GLY A 224 10.03 -18.70 -21.50
N PRO A 225 9.92 -17.71 -22.41
CA PRO A 225 10.10 -16.30 -22.08
C PRO A 225 9.22 -15.78 -20.94
N ARG A 226 7.95 -16.22 -20.90
CA ARG A 226 6.95 -15.72 -19.94
C ARG A 226 7.16 -16.32 -18.57
N GLU A 227 7.46 -17.61 -18.51
CA GLU A 227 7.76 -18.32 -17.27
C GLU A 227 9.04 -17.76 -16.63
N LEU A 228 10.07 -17.50 -17.45
CA LEU A 228 11.28 -16.84 -16.97
C LEU A 228 11.00 -15.41 -16.49
N LEU A 229 10.17 -14.64 -17.19
CA LEU A 229 9.78 -13.30 -16.73
C LEU A 229 9.08 -13.37 -15.37
N GLN A 230 8.12 -14.28 -15.18
CA GLN A 230 7.41 -14.46 -13.92
C GLN A 230 8.37 -14.81 -12.78
N LEU A 231 9.34 -15.69 -13.04
CA LEU A 231 10.38 -16.03 -12.07
C LEU A 231 11.23 -14.80 -11.73
N LEU A 232 11.74 -14.08 -12.73
CA LEU A 232 12.55 -12.87 -12.53
C LEU A 232 11.78 -11.79 -11.77
N HIS A 233 10.48 -11.67 -12.03
CA HIS A 233 9.58 -10.76 -11.32
C HIS A 233 9.46 -11.15 -9.84
N ALA A 234 9.19 -12.44 -9.57
CA ALA A 234 9.07 -12.96 -8.21
C ALA A 234 10.37 -12.78 -7.40
N VAL A 235 11.53 -13.14 -7.98
CA VAL A 235 12.83 -13.02 -7.29
C VAL A 235 13.33 -11.57 -7.15
N SER A 236 12.69 -10.61 -7.83
CA SER A 236 12.96 -9.18 -7.60
C SER A 236 12.46 -8.71 -6.23
N GLY A 237 11.48 -9.41 -5.63
CA GLY A 237 10.87 -9.07 -4.35
C GLY A 237 9.85 -7.93 -4.40
N ILE A 238 9.37 -7.55 -5.59
CA ILE A 238 8.50 -6.38 -5.76
C ILE A 238 7.05 -6.61 -5.30
N ASP A 239 6.51 -7.82 -5.45
CA ASP A 239 5.11 -8.13 -5.11
C ASP A 239 4.79 -7.87 -3.62
N PRO A 240 5.58 -8.36 -2.64
CA PRO A 240 5.33 -8.06 -1.24
C PRO A 240 5.33 -6.55 -0.93
N VAL A 241 6.15 -5.77 -1.66
CA VAL A 241 6.21 -4.32 -1.51
C VAL A 241 4.93 -3.68 -2.06
N HIS A 242 4.46 -4.10 -3.24
CA HIS A 242 3.18 -3.66 -3.79
C HIS A 242 2.00 -4.00 -2.88
N ASP A 243 1.94 -5.23 -2.36
CA ASP A 243 0.86 -5.67 -1.47
C ASP A 243 0.84 -4.87 -0.17
N LEU A 244 2.01 -4.59 0.40
CA LEU A 244 2.09 -3.76 1.60
C LEU A 244 1.71 -2.31 1.31
N LEU A 245 2.20 -1.72 0.21
CA LEU A 245 1.83 -0.38 -0.23
C LEU A 245 0.32 -0.25 -0.45
N HIS A 246 -0.28 -1.20 -1.17
CA HIS A 246 -1.71 -1.22 -1.45
C HIS A 246 -2.53 -1.28 -0.16
N ARG A 247 -2.21 -2.20 0.75
CA ARG A 247 -2.86 -2.29 2.07
C ARG A 247 -2.73 -1.00 2.88
N ARG A 248 -1.57 -0.32 2.82
CA ARG A 248 -1.39 0.98 3.50
C ARG A 248 -2.20 2.09 2.86
N TYR A 249 -2.27 2.10 1.53
CA TYR A 249 -3.09 3.04 0.77
C TYR A 249 -4.57 2.93 1.17
N GLU A 250 -5.10 1.71 1.21
CA GLU A 250 -6.47 1.44 1.65
C GLU A 250 -6.70 1.87 3.11
N GLN A 251 -5.77 1.56 4.01
CA GLN A 251 -5.85 1.99 5.42
C GLN A 251 -5.90 3.51 5.57
N ILE A 252 -5.11 4.25 4.79
CA ILE A 252 -5.13 5.71 4.78
C ILE A 252 -6.49 6.22 4.29
N GLY A 253 -6.99 5.66 3.19
CA GLY A 253 -8.31 6.00 2.64
C GLY A 253 -9.44 5.76 3.64
N ALA A 254 -9.44 4.61 4.30
CA ALA A 254 -10.41 4.26 5.34
C ALA A 254 -10.35 5.21 6.54
N ARG A 255 -9.15 5.55 7.03
CA ARG A 255 -8.99 6.49 8.15
C ARG A 255 -9.44 7.90 7.80
N ARG A 256 -9.13 8.38 6.59
CA ARG A 256 -9.64 9.66 6.09
C ARG A 256 -11.16 9.65 5.98
N GLY A 257 -11.75 8.53 5.57
CA GLY A 257 -13.19 8.32 5.61
C GLY A 257 -13.78 8.49 7.02
N GLY A 258 -13.13 7.92 8.03
CA GLY A 258 -13.51 8.13 9.43
C GLY A 258 -13.41 9.59 9.88
N ALA A 259 -12.36 10.30 9.49
CA ALA A 259 -12.19 11.72 9.78
C ALA A 259 -13.23 12.59 9.07
N PHE A 260 -13.61 12.22 7.85
CA PHE A 260 -14.70 12.85 7.10
C PHE A 260 -16.05 12.69 7.82
N LEU A 261 -16.38 11.47 8.28
CA LEU A 261 -17.59 11.25 9.08
C LEU A 261 -17.59 12.06 10.39
N ASP A 262 -16.44 12.20 11.04
CA ASP A 262 -16.30 13.06 12.22
C ASP A 262 -16.52 14.55 11.89
N GLU A 263 -16.08 15.03 10.73
CA GLU A 263 -16.38 16.39 10.27
C GLU A 263 -17.86 16.56 9.94
N LEU A 264 -18.52 15.58 9.32
CA LEU A 264 -19.96 15.64 9.07
C LEU A 264 -20.76 15.71 10.37
N ALA A 265 -20.42 14.87 11.35
CA ALA A 265 -21.07 14.91 12.66
C ALA A 265 -20.85 16.28 13.36
N ARG A 266 -19.66 16.87 13.20
CA ARG A 266 -19.36 18.22 13.70
C ARG A 266 -20.15 19.30 12.98
N LEU A 267 -20.31 19.18 11.66
CA LEU A 267 -21.14 20.08 10.86
C LEU A 267 -22.61 20.01 11.30
N ALA A 268 -23.18 18.81 11.40
CA ALA A 268 -24.53 18.59 11.91
C ALA A 268 -24.74 19.19 13.32
N ALA A 269 -23.78 19.02 14.22
CA ALA A 269 -23.85 19.58 15.58
C ALA A 269 -23.75 21.11 15.62
N ARG A 270 -23.02 21.73 14.67
CA ARG A 270 -22.89 23.19 14.56
C ARG A 270 -24.06 23.85 13.82
N SER A 271 -24.80 23.09 13.02
CA SER A 271 -26.05 23.53 12.43
C SER A 271 -27.12 23.65 13.52
N VAL A 272 -27.14 24.81 14.18
CA VAL A 272 -28.13 25.17 15.21
C VAL A 272 -29.46 25.48 14.52
N PRO A 273 -30.61 25.05 15.07
CA PRO A 273 -31.92 25.51 14.63
C PRO A 273 -32.01 27.05 14.70
N GLY A 274 -31.83 27.71 13.57
CA GLY A 274 -32.09 29.14 13.44
C GLY A 274 -33.59 29.46 13.52
N LEU A 275 -33.93 30.73 13.71
CA LEU A 275 -35.31 31.26 13.74
C LEU A 275 -36.09 31.10 12.42
N SER A 276 -35.49 30.49 11.40
CA SER A 276 -36.10 30.19 10.10
C SER A 276 -36.56 28.74 10.06
N ALA A 277 -37.74 28.49 9.47
CA ALA A 277 -38.26 27.15 9.23
C ALA A 277 -37.33 26.23 8.40
N SER A 278 -36.32 26.79 7.73
CA SER A 278 -35.31 26.04 6.98
C SER A 278 -34.11 25.57 7.81
N ALA A 279 -33.86 26.18 8.98
CA ALA A 279 -32.56 26.11 9.68
C ALA A 279 -32.32 24.84 10.52
N GLY A 280 -33.13 23.79 10.35
CA GLY A 280 -32.91 22.47 10.93
C GLY A 280 -32.76 21.36 9.88
N ARG A 281 -33.19 21.60 8.65
CA ARG A 281 -33.26 20.56 7.62
C ARG A 281 -31.89 20.16 7.09
N GLY A 282 -30.91 21.06 7.10
CA GLY A 282 -29.54 20.71 6.73
C GLY A 282 -28.91 19.72 7.71
N ARG A 283 -29.18 19.88 9.00
CA ARG A 283 -28.77 18.93 10.05
C ARG A 283 -29.43 17.58 9.84
N ASP A 284 -30.75 17.54 9.66
CA ASP A 284 -31.50 16.29 9.46
C ASP A 284 -30.96 15.52 8.25
N LEU A 285 -30.69 16.21 7.13
CA LEU A 285 -30.10 15.59 5.93
C LEU A 285 -28.72 14.97 6.19
N ILE A 286 -27.87 15.62 7.00
CA ILE A 286 -26.56 15.05 7.37
C ILE A 286 -26.74 13.86 8.32
N GLU A 287 -27.64 13.96 9.30
CA GLU A 287 -27.93 12.86 10.23
C GLU A 287 -28.51 11.63 9.49
N ASP A 288 -29.40 11.86 8.53
CA ASP A 288 -29.94 10.83 7.63
C ASP A 288 -28.82 10.16 6.81
N TYR A 289 -27.90 10.94 6.23
CA TYR A 289 -26.74 10.38 5.53
C TYR A 289 -25.84 9.56 6.46
N LEU A 290 -25.55 10.06 7.66
CA LEU A 290 -24.72 9.37 8.65
C LEU A 290 -25.33 8.04 9.12
N ALA A 291 -26.66 7.91 9.07
CA ALA A 291 -27.39 6.67 9.31
C ALA A 291 -27.53 5.78 8.05
N GLY A 292 -27.13 6.28 6.87
CA GLY A 292 -27.22 5.62 5.58
C GLY A 292 -26.18 4.53 5.35
N ASP A 293 -26.37 3.75 4.27
CA ASP A 293 -25.53 2.61 3.95
C ASP A 293 -24.09 3.02 3.62
N GLU A 294 -23.92 4.10 2.86
CA GLU A 294 -22.60 4.58 2.45
C GLU A 294 -21.77 5.00 3.66
N ALA A 295 -22.36 5.79 4.57
CA ALA A 295 -21.68 6.27 5.76
C ALA A 295 -21.35 5.15 6.75
N LEU A 296 -22.26 4.19 6.94
CA LEU A 296 -22.05 3.05 7.84
C LEU A 296 -20.98 2.08 7.29
N TRP A 297 -20.93 1.87 5.98
CA TRP A 297 -19.84 1.12 5.34
C TRP A 297 -18.50 1.83 5.49
N LEU A 298 -18.45 3.14 5.21
CA LEU A 298 -17.25 3.95 5.38
C LEU A 298 -16.77 3.93 6.85
N GLY A 299 -17.70 4.01 7.80
CA GLY A 299 -17.44 3.93 9.22
C GLY A 299 -16.84 2.57 9.62
N LEU A 300 -17.39 1.47 9.10
CA LEU A 300 -16.86 0.13 9.32
C LEU A 300 -15.43 0.00 8.83
N GLN A 301 -15.13 0.43 7.60
CA GLN A 301 -13.78 0.41 7.05
C GLN A 301 -12.82 1.25 7.92
N ALA A 302 -13.24 2.46 8.31
CA ALA A 302 -12.46 3.34 9.17
C ALA A 302 -12.17 2.71 10.54
N GLY A 303 -13.15 2.02 11.11
CA GLY A 303 -13.00 1.32 12.39
C GLY A 303 -12.04 0.14 12.30
N LEU A 304 -12.13 -0.67 11.23
CA LEU A 304 -11.20 -1.78 10.98
C LEU A 304 -9.76 -1.31 10.67
N ALA A 305 -9.60 -0.11 10.12
CA ALA A 305 -8.30 0.51 9.86
C ALA A 305 -7.69 1.20 11.10
N CYS A 306 -8.42 1.32 12.21
CA CYS A 306 -7.95 1.99 13.42
C CYS A 306 -6.84 1.18 14.12
N PRO A 307 -5.63 1.74 14.34
CA PRO A 307 -4.51 1.00 14.94
C PRO A 307 -4.81 0.37 16.31
N ASP A 308 -5.63 1.03 17.12
CA ASP A 308 -5.94 0.62 18.49
C ASP A 308 -6.81 -0.64 18.55
N VAL A 309 -7.60 -0.92 17.51
CA VAL A 309 -8.57 -2.03 17.51
C VAL A 309 -8.43 -2.98 16.31
N ARG A 310 -7.62 -2.65 15.29
CA ARG A 310 -7.46 -3.48 14.08
C ARG A 310 -7.03 -4.92 14.38
N HIS A 311 -6.22 -5.13 15.41
CA HIS A 311 -5.74 -6.46 15.81
C HIS A 311 -6.88 -7.36 16.33
N LEU A 312 -8.01 -6.77 16.75
CA LEU A 312 -9.20 -7.50 17.16
C LEU A 312 -10.00 -8.03 15.96
N ALA A 313 -9.70 -7.57 14.74
CA ALA A 313 -10.27 -8.10 13.51
C ALA A 313 -9.54 -9.34 12.97
N THR A 314 -8.48 -9.82 13.66
CA THR A 314 -7.77 -11.04 13.26
C THR A 314 -8.75 -12.21 13.10
N GLY A 315 -8.61 -12.92 11.98
CA GLY A 315 -9.47 -14.04 11.58
C GLY A 315 -10.54 -13.67 10.54
N TYR A 316 -10.74 -12.39 10.21
CA TYR A 316 -11.63 -12.01 9.12
C TYR A 316 -10.93 -12.21 7.76
N PRO A 317 -11.51 -12.98 6.82
CA PRO A 317 -10.92 -13.16 5.49
C PRO A 317 -10.96 -11.86 4.67
N ALA A 318 -12.02 -11.06 4.85
CA ALA A 318 -12.21 -9.75 4.26
C ALA A 318 -13.13 -8.90 5.17
N PRO A 319 -13.15 -7.56 5.02
CA PRO A 319 -14.10 -6.71 5.74
C PRO A 319 -15.56 -7.08 5.48
N GLN A 320 -15.87 -7.46 4.23
CA GLN A 320 -17.19 -7.92 3.80
C GLN A 320 -17.52 -9.29 4.43
N PRO A 321 -18.68 -9.45 5.09
CA PRO A 321 -19.12 -10.75 5.56
C PRO A 321 -19.60 -11.64 4.40
N ALA A 322 -19.48 -12.95 4.57
CA ALA A 322 -19.87 -13.94 3.56
C ALA A 322 -21.40 -14.06 3.41
N ASP A 323 -22.12 -13.97 4.53
CA ASP A 323 -23.57 -14.06 4.61
C ASP A 323 -24.11 -13.29 5.83
N ALA A 324 -25.42 -13.35 6.06
CA ALA A 324 -26.10 -12.65 7.16
C ALA A 324 -25.64 -13.16 8.54
N ASP A 325 -25.40 -14.46 8.70
CA ASP A 325 -25.00 -15.05 9.97
C ASP A 325 -23.56 -14.62 10.33
N ASP A 326 -22.65 -14.59 9.36
CA ASP A 326 -21.30 -14.03 9.52
C ASP A 326 -21.37 -12.54 9.91
N ALA A 327 -22.23 -11.74 9.24
CA ALA A 327 -22.43 -10.34 9.59
C ALA A 327 -22.90 -10.17 11.05
N LEU A 328 -23.88 -10.98 11.49
CA LEU A 328 -24.39 -10.95 12.85
C LEU A 328 -23.33 -11.39 13.88
N ALA A 329 -22.59 -12.46 13.60
CA ALA A 329 -21.52 -12.95 14.47
C ALA A 329 -20.44 -11.88 14.66
N ARG A 330 -20.03 -11.19 13.58
CA ARG A 330 -19.08 -10.08 13.66
C ARG A 330 -19.67 -8.89 14.43
N ALA A 331 -20.93 -8.53 14.21
CA ALA A 331 -21.60 -7.47 14.96
C ALA A 331 -21.61 -7.75 16.48
N GLN A 332 -21.91 -8.99 16.88
CA GLN A 332 -21.91 -9.42 18.28
C GLN A 332 -20.50 -9.37 18.88
N ARG A 333 -19.47 -9.84 18.15
CA ARG A 333 -18.07 -9.74 18.58
C ARG A 333 -17.67 -8.29 18.82
N TRP A 334 -18.00 -7.38 17.91
CA TRP A 334 -17.68 -5.96 18.07
C TRP A 334 -18.49 -5.28 19.16
N ARG A 335 -19.73 -5.70 19.43
CA ARG A 335 -20.49 -5.25 20.60
C ARG A 335 -19.80 -5.60 21.92
N ALA A 336 -19.26 -6.82 22.02
CA ALA A 336 -18.47 -7.24 23.19
C ALA A 336 -17.20 -6.38 23.34
N VAL A 337 -16.52 -6.08 22.23
CA VAL A 337 -15.38 -5.15 22.21
C VAL A 337 -15.81 -3.78 22.73
N VAL A 338 -16.90 -3.20 22.22
CA VAL A 338 -17.43 -1.90 22.67
C VAL A 338 -17.75 -1.87 24.16
N ALA A 339 -18.12 -2.99 24.78
CA ALA A 339 -18.41 -3.08 26.21
C ALA A 339 -17.15 -3.15 27.10
N SER A 340 -15.99 -3.46 26.53
CA SER A 340 -14.73 -3.54 27.26
C SER A 340 -14.22 -2.18 27.73
N ASP A 341 -13.27 -2.21 28.66
CA ASP A 341 -12.52 -1.01 29.03
C ASP A 341 -11.52 -0.65 27.93
N MET A 342 -11.66 0.55 27.38
CA MET A 342 -10.81 1.06 26.31
C MET A 342 -10.90 2.58 26.20
N PRO A 343 -9.84 3.22 25.65
CA PRO A 343 -9.84 4.65 25.37
C PRO A 343 -10.98 5.08 24.45
N ALA A 344 -11.43 6.32 24.59
CA ALA A 344 -12.53 6.87 23.80
C ALA A 344 -12.32 6.77 22.27
N PRO A 345 -11.12 7.00 21.69
CA PRO A 345 -10.89 6.81 20.25
C PRO A 345 -11.12 5.36 19.78
N ALA A 346 -10.59 4.39 20.53
CA ALA A 346 -10.77 2.96 20.27
C ALA A 346 -12.25 2.56 20.35
N ARG A 347 -12.98 3.08 21.36
CA ARG A 347 -14.42 2.82 21.52
C ARG A 347 -15.23 3.35 20.34
N ARG A 348 -14.94 4.57 19.87
CA ARG A 348 -15.61 5.13 18.68
C ARG A 348 -15.35 4.28 17.44
N ALA A 349 -14.12 3.83 17.24
CA ALA A 349 -13.78 2.94 16.13
C ALA A 349 -14.59 1.63 16.21
N ALA A 350 -14.61 0.98 17.38
CA ALA A 350 -15.37 -0.25 17.61
C ALA A 350 -16.89 -0.07 17.39
N ILE A 351 -17.47 1.05 17.82
CA ILE A 351 -18.89 1.38 17.57
C ILE A 351 -19.18 1.46 16.07
N ARG A 352 -18.31 2.12 15.28
CA ARG A 352 -18.50 2.18 13.83
C ARG A 352 -18.49 0.80 13.18
N VAL A 353 -17.57 -0.07 13.62
CA VAL A 353 -17.52 -1.45 13.09
C VAL A 353 -18.78 -2.23 13.47
N HIS A 354 -19.23 -2.12 14.73
CA HIS A 354 -20.48 -2.76 15.17
C HIS A 354 -21.68 -2.29 14.33
N ASN A 355 -21.89 -0.98 14.22
CA ASN A 355 -23.03 -0.40 13.49
C ASN A 355 -23.02 -0.79 12.01
N GLY A 356 -21.83 -0.79 11.38
CA GLY A 356 -21.72 -1.23 9.99
C GLY A 356 -22.06 -2.71 9.79
N TYR A 357 -21.62 -3.61 10.69
CA TYR A 357 -21.99 -5.02 10.59
C TYR A 357 -23.48 -5.27 10.88
N VAL A 358 -24.08 -4.54 11.83
CA VAL A 358 -25.54 -4.58 12.06
C VAL A 358 -26.27 -4.18 10.78
N ARG A 359 -25.85 -3.11 10.12
CA ARG A 359 -26.49 -2.66 8.89
C ARG A 359 -26.37 -3.66 7.75
N ILE A 360 -25.19 -4.26 7.57
CA ILE A 360 -25.01 -5.30 6.55
C ILE A 360 -25.91 -6.51 6.83
N TRP A 361 -26.01 -6.94 8.09
CA TRP A 361 -26.91 -8.01 8.51
C TRP A 361 -28.38 -7.69 8.19
N GLU A 362 -28.86 -6.49 8.53
CA GLU A 362 -30.23 -6.06 8.22
C GLU A 362 -30.52 -6.19 6.72
N ARG A 363 -29.64 -5.68 5.85
CA ARG A 363 -29.84 -5.75 4.40
C ARG A 363 -29.84 -7.18 3.87
N MET A 364 -28.89 -8.01 4.31
CA MET A 364 -28.79 -9.40 3.88
C MET A 364 -30.00 -10.22 4.33
N SER A 365 -30.53 -9.92 5.53
CA SER A 365 -31.71 -10.60 6.08
C SER A 365 -33.01 -10.14 5.42
N SER A 366 -33.13 -8.84 5.11
CA SER A 366 -34.29 -8.29 4.41
C SER A 366 -34.34 -8.64 2.92
N ALA A 367 -33.21 -8.97 2.30
CA ALA A 367 -33.16 -9.43 0.90
C ALA A 367 -33.50 -10.92 0.73
N GLY A 368 -33.60 -11.68 1.84
CA GLY A 368 -33.98 -13.10 1.87
C GLY A 368 -35.46 -13.36 2.21
N LEU A 369 -36.26 -12.30 2.37
CA LEU A 369 -37.73 -12.31 2.51
C LEU A 369 -38.36 -11.69 1.27
#